data_AF-A0AAD5N9B7-F1
#
_entry.id   AF-A0AAD5N9B7-F1
#
_cell.length_a   1.000
_cell.length_b   1.000
_cell.length_c   1.000
_cell.angle_alpha   90.00
_cell.angle_beta   90.00
_cell.angle_gamma   90.00
#
_symmetry.space_group_name_H-M   'P 1'
#
loop_
_entity.id
_entity.type
_entity.pdbx_description
1 polymer ?
#
loop_
_entity_poly.entity_id
_entity_poly.type
_entity_poly.pdbx_seq_one_letter_code
_entity_poly.pdbx_strand_id
1 'polypeptide(L)'
;MVREKDVSTRLIRPTIPEFDITRLLLFVERWNPSWEHDASIKIFDEGIAQYMLVDIESHYKYMAALILSKPSLRCRIVDHEPEDFLDSEDNIITLTNMDNLSIDDTKKVEHMKEVLHRRGYRFH
;
A
#
# COMPACT_ATOMS: atom_id res chain seq x y z
N MET A 1 9.86 17.79 -15.15
CA MET A 1 8.46 18.04 -14.73
C MET A 1 7.99 16.79 -14.03
N VAL A 2 7.73 16.85 -12.72
CA VAL A 2 7.20 15.72 -11.96
C VAL A 2 5.74 15.53 -12.37
N ARG A 3 5.39 14.40 -13.00
CA ARG A 3 4.00 14.11 -13.37
C ARG A 3 3.30 13.49 -12.17
N GLU A 4 2.32 14.19 -11.62
CA GLU A 4 1.48 13.68 -10.53
C GLU A 4 0.13 13.21 -11.08
N LYS A 5 -0.43 12.17 -10.46
CA LYS A 5 -1.73 11.61 -10.84
C LYS A 5 -2.51 11.15 -9.61
N ASP A 6 -3.79 11.47 -9.57
CA ASP A 6 -4.72 10.85 -8.62
C ASP A 6 -5.00 9.41 -9.07
N VAL A 7 -4.65 8.43 -8.23
CA VAL A 7 -4.74 7.01 -8.53
C VAL A 7 -5.64 6.34 -7.50
N SER A 8 -6.71 5.71 -8.00
CA SER A 8 -7.57 4.90 -7.15
C SER A 8 -6.76 3.82 -6.45
N THR A 9 -6.98 3.65 -5.15
CA THR A 9 -6.29 2.60 -4.38
C THR A 9 -6.56 1.21 -4.94
N ARG A 10 -7.64 1.00 -5.71
CA ARG A 10 -7.96 -0.26 -6.39
C ARG A 10 -7.03 -0.60 -7.55
N LEU A 11 -6.37 0.40 -8.12
CA LEU A 11 -5.45 0.25 -9.25
C LEU A 11 -3.99 0.23 -8.78
N ILE A 12 -3.73 0.36 -7.48
CA ILE A 12 -2.38 0.34 -6.92
C ILE A 12 -2.00 -1.09 -6.54
N ARG A 13 -0.78 -1.48 -6.90
CA ARG A 13 -0.17 -2.76 -6.58
C ARG A 13 1.07 -2.55 -5.70
N PRO A 14 1.10 -3.09 -4.46
CA PRO A 14 2.33 -3.20 -3.70
C PRO A 14 3.27 -4.22 -4.36
N THR A 15 4.57 -3.99 -4.23
CA THR A 15 5.65 -4.80 -4.83
C THR A 15 6.54 -5.45 -3.78
N ILE A 16 6.35 -5.13 -2.49
CA ILE A 16 7.05 -5.78 -1.37
C ILE A 16 6.10 -6.71 -0.59
N PRO A 17 6.60 -7.84 -0.07
CA PRO A 17 5.77 -8.82 0.64
C PRO A 17 5.68 -8.58 2.16
N GLU A 18 6.60 -7.84 2.77
CA GLU A 18 6.69 -7.74 4.24
C GLU A 18 6.35 -6.35 4.77
N PHE A 19 5.51 -6.30 5.81
CA PHE A 19 5.08 -5.06 6.46
C PHE A 19 5.16 -5.15 7.98
N ASP A 20 5.87 -4.19 8.58
CA ASP A 20 5.89 -3.97 10.02
C ASP A 20 4.62 -3.23 10.45
N ILE A 21 3.79 -3.87 11.29
CA ILE A 21 2.52 -3.29 11.73
C ILE A 21 2.71 -2.10 12.67
N THR A 22 3.73 -2.12 13.53
CA THR A 22 4.01 -0.98 14.42
C THR A 22 4.34 0.25 13.60
N ARG A 23 5.18 0.09 12.56
CA ARG A 23 5.50 1.16 11.61
C ARG A 23 4.28 1.60 10.83
N LEU A 24 3.46 0.67 10.34
CA LEU A 24 2.23 0.99 9.61
C LEU A 24 1.26 1.83 10.44
N LEU A 25 1.05 1.47 11.70
CA LEU A 25 0.15 2.20 12.59
C LEU A 25 0.65 3.62 12.87
N LEU A 26 1.97 3.86 12.91
CA LEU A 26 2.51 5.21 12.99
C LEU A 26 2.14 6.06 11.76
N PHE A 27 2.06 5.49 10.56
CA PHE A 27 1.57 6.20 9.37
C PHE A 27 0.06 6.50 9.46
N VAL A 28 -0.71 5.61 10.05
CA VAL A 28 -2.15 5.83 10.27
C VAL A 28 -2.38 6.94 11.30
N GLU A 29 -1.69 6.89 12.44
CA GLU A 29 -1.80 7.87 13.53
C GLU A 29 -1.33 9.26 13.07
N ARG A 30 -0.22 9.32 12.35
CA ARG A 30 0.39 10.57 11.91
C ARG A 30 -0.03 10.97 10.50
N TRP A 31 -1.15 10.42 10.01
CA TRP A 31 -1.60 10.67 8.65
C TRP A 31 -1.63 12.16 8.34
N ASN A 32 -0.71 12.59 7.48
CA ASN A 32 -0.65 13.97 7.05
C ASN A 32 -1.47 14.11 5.76
N PRO A 33 -2.42 15.04 5.66
CA PRO A 33 -3.12 15.31 4.40
C PRO A 33 -2.17 15.59 3.24
N SER A 34 -0.96 16.11 3.48
CA SER A 34 0.04 16.28 2.43
C SER A 34 0.60 14.95 1.89
N TRP A 35 0.47 13.84 2.61
CA TRP A 35 0.83 12.50 2.12
C TRP A 35 -0.19 11.94 1.12
N GLU A 36 -1.39 12.52 1.06
CA GLU A 36 -2.27 12.33 -0.09
C GLU A 36 -1.65 12.91 -1.37
N HIS A 37 -0.46 13.53 -1.32
CA HIS A 37 0.28 14.16 -2.43
C HIS A 37 1.71 13.61 -2.64
N ASP A 38 2.11 12.51 -1.97
CA ASP A 38 3.52 12.11 -1.89
C ASP A 38 3.74 10.58 -1.87
N ALA A 39 3.13 9.86 -2.81
CA ALA A 39 3.45 8.44 -3.04
C ALA A 39 4.07 8.25 -4.45
N SER A 40 5.13 7.48 -4.60
CA SER A 40 5.76 7.20 -5.91
C SER A 40 5.19 5.94 -6.55
N ILE A 41 4.76 6.04 -7.80
CA ILE A 41 4.21 4.93 -8.60
C ILE A 41 4.82 4.87 -10.00
N LYS A 42 4.85 3.69 -10.63
CA LYS A 42 5.05 3.55 -12.08
C LYS A 42 3.79 2.98 -12.74
N ILE A 43 3.50 3.42 -13.96
CA ILE A 43 2.42 2.87 -14.80
C ILE A 43 2.85 1.51 -15.35
N PHE A 44 2.08 0.46 -15.09
CA PHE A 44 2.18 -0.85 -15.73
C PHE A 44 0.90 -1.11 -16.55
N ASP A 45 1.04 -1.50 -17.81
CA ASP A 45 -0.08 -1.62 -18.76
C ASP A 45 -0.12 -3.01 -19.41
N GLU A 46 -0.89 -3.92 -18.82
CA GLU A 46 -1.28 -5.22 -19.39
C GLU A 46 -2.83 -5.33 -19.49
N GLY A 47 -3.50 -4.26 -19.95
CA GLY A 47 -4.95 -4.28 -20.25
C GLY A 47 -5.87 -3.87 -19.09
N ILE A 48 -5.35 -3.71 -17.87
CA ILE A 48 -5.91 -2.88 -16.79
C ILE A 48 -4.73 -2.07 -16.23
N ALA A 49 -4.78 -0.75 -16.30
CA ALA A 49 -3.68 0.08 -15.79
C ALA A 49 -3.49 -0.15 -14.28
N GLN A 50 -2.44 -0.86 -13.90
CA GLN A 50 -2.01 -1.04 -12.52
C GLN A 50 -0.81 -0.14 -12.26
N TYR A 51 -0.76 0.43 -11.06
CA TYR A 51 0.30 1.34 -10.66
C TYR A 51 1.13 0.66 -9.58
N MET A 52 2.36 0.29 -9.93
CA MET A 52 3.26 -0.39 -9.02
C MET A 52 3.91 0.62 -8.08
N LEU A 53 3.85 0.34 -6.78
CA LEU A 53 4.54 1.13 -5.77
C LEU A 53 6.04 0.86 -5.83
N VAL A 54 6.81 1.93 -5.66
CA VAL A 54 8.23 1.90 -6.03
C VAL A 54 9.16 1.91 -4.83
N ASP A 55 8.84 2.72 -3.83
CA ASP A 55 9.63 2.85 -2.62
C ASP A 55 8.87 2.36 -1.39
N ILE A 56 9.60 1.97 -0.35
CA ILE A 56 9.04 1.42 0.89
C ILE A 56 8.05 2.40 1.54
N GLU A 57 8.29 3.70 1.49
CA GLU A 57 7.43 4.69 2.13
C GLU A 57 6.06 4.76 1.45
N SER A 58 6.04 4.69 0.13
CA SER A 58 4.82 4.64 -0.69
C SER A 58 3.98 3.40 -0.38
N HIS A 59 4.62 2.28 -0.06
CA HIS A 59 3.95 1.07 0.43
C HIS A 59 3.25 1.30 1.76
N TYR A 60 3.92 1.90 2.74
CA TYR A 60 3.30 2.22 4.03
C TYR A 60 2.17 3.25 3.88
N LYS A 61 2.35 4.29 3.05
CA LYS A 61 1.31 5.27 2.73
C LYS A 61 0.07 4.59 2.10
N TYR A 62 0.28 3.65 1.18
CA TYR A 62 -0.80 2.87 0.58
C TYR A 62 -1.54 2.00 1.60
N MET A 63 -0.83 1.21 2.42
CA MET A 63 -1.47 0.37 3.43
C MET A 63 -2.24 1.21 4.45
N ALA A 64 -1.67 2.34 4.90
CA ALA A 64 -2.35 3.27 5.80
C ALA A 64 -3.60 3.89 5.14
N ALA A 65 -3.53 4.23 3.85
CA ALA A 65 -4.68 4.71 3.10
C ALA A 65 -5.82 3.68 3.03
N LEU A 66 -5.52 2.38 2.93
CA LEU A 66 -6.52 1.31 3.00
C LEU A 66 -7.18 1.25 4.38
N ILE A 67 -6.38 1.30 5.45
CA ILE A 67 -6.88 1.35 6.84
C ILE A 67 -7.84 2.55 7.02
N LEU A 68 -7.45 3.71 6.48
CA LEU A 68 -8.23 4.95 6.54
C LEU A 68 -9.37 5.01 5.51
N SER A 69 -9.65 3.92 4.80
CA SER A 69 -10.70 3.83 3.77
C SER A 69 -10.62 4.90 2.69
N LYS A 70 -9.41 5.33 2.32
CA LYS A 70 -9.20 6.34 1.29
C LYS A 70 -9.46 5.76 -0.11
N PRO A 71 -10.24 6.45 -0.96
CA PRO A 71 -10.60 5.94 -2.30
C PRO A 71 -9.44 6.04 -3.30
N SER A 72 -8.52 6.98 -3.08
CA SER A 72 -7.38 7.24 -3.95
C SER A 72 -6.19 7.83 -3.18
N LEU A 73 -5.04 7.84 -3.85
CA LEU A 73 -3.82 8.52 -3.46
C LEU A 73 -3.32 9.33 -4.64
N ARG A 74 -2.86 10.56 -4.41
CA ARG A 74 -2.13 11.29 -5.44
C ARG A 74 -0.69 10.85 -5.40
N CYS A 75 -0.23 10.37 -6.54
CA CYS A 75 1.05 9.74 -6.67
C CYS A 75 1.90 10.45 -7.73
N ARG A 76 3.20 10.48 -7.49
CA ARG A 76 4.23 10.87 -8.44
C ARG A 76 4.54 9.70 -9.35
N ILE A 77 4.45 9.93 -10.66
CA ILE A 77 4.90 8.97 -11.66
C ILE A 77 6.42 9.04 -11.76
N VAL A 78 7.08 7.90 -11.60
CA VAL A 78 8.53 7.75 -11.79
C VAL A 78 8.81 6.86 -12.99
N ASP A 79 9.97 7.07 -13.60
CA ASP A 79 10.32 6.42 -14.88
C ASP A 79 10.92 5.01 -14.70
N HIS A 80 11.33 4.64 -13.49
CA HIS A 80 11.98 3.35 -13.22
C HIS A 80 10.99 2.30 -12.73
N GLU A 81 11.10 1.08 -13.27
CA GLU A 81 10.30 -0.06 -12.81
C GLU A 81 10.77 -0.54 -11.46
N PRO A 82 9.87 -0.71 -10.48
CA PRO A 82 10.21 -1.48 -9.29
C PRO A 82 10.28 -2.97 -9.64
N GLU A 83 11.13 -3.67 -8.92
CA GLU A 83 11.11 -5.13 -8.89
C GLU A 83 9.90 -5.59 -8.07
N ASP A 84 9.11 -6.53 -8.61
CA ASP A 84 7.90 -7.04 -7.96
C ASP A 84 8.22 -8.31 -7.15
N PHE A 85 8.77 -8.11 -5.96
CA PHE A 85 9.03 -9.20 -5.01
C PHE A 85 7.75 -9.86 -4.51
N LEU A 86 6.62 -9.16 -4.56
CA LEU A 86 5.34 -9.72 -4.12
C LEU A 86 4.79 -10.73 -5.13
N ASP A 87 5.04 -10.54 -6.43
CA ASP A 87 4.67 -11.52 -7.45
C ASP A 87 5.43 -12.85 -7.27
N SER A 88 6.73 -12.79 -6.94
CA SER A 88 7.53 -13.99 -6.65
C SER A 88 7.08 -14.76 -5.40
N GLU A 89 6.33 -14.11 -4.50
CA GLU A 89 5.77 -14.68 -3.28
C GLU A 89 4.28 -15.05 -3.44
N ASP A 90 3.81 -15.29 -4.68
CA ASP A 90 2.42 -15.67 -4.98
C ASP A 90 1.36 -14.70 -4.42
N ASN A 91 1.69 -13.40 -4.36
CA ASN A 91 0.87 -12.34 -3.76
C ASN A 91 0.55 -12.57 -2.26
N ILE A 92 1.46 -13.22 -1.54
CA ILE A 92 1.36 -13.43 -0.10
C ILE A 92 2.07 -12.29 0.64
N ILE A 93 1.35 -11.66 1.58
CA ILE A 93 1.83 -10.57 2.42
C ILE A 93 2.10 -11.11 3.83
N THR A 94 3.29 -10.85 4.35
CA THR A 94 3.69 -11.18 5.72
C THR A 94 3.60 -9.94 6.60
N LEU A 95 2.85 -10.03 7.70
CA LEU A 95 2.72 -8.94 8.67
C LEU A 95 3.55 -9.24 9.92
N THR A 96 4.55 -8.42 10.19
CA THR A 96 5.43 -8.56 11.35
C THR A 96 5.03 -7.61 12.48
N ASN A 97 5.49 -7.90 13.70
CA ASN A 97 5.22 -7.08 14.89
C ASN A 97 3.73 -6.88 15.19
N MET A 98 2.93 -7.96 15.09
CA MET A 98 1.52 -7.97 15.49
C MET A 98 1.31 -8.18 17.00
N ASP A 99 2.39 -8.36 17.75
CA ASP A 99 2.33 -8.60 19.19
C ASP A 99 1.87 -7.33 19.94
N ASN A 100 1.01 -7.51 20.94
CA ASN A 100 0.54 -6.43 21.83
C ASN A 100 -0.27 -5.30 21.16
N LEU A 101 -0.89 -5.53 20.00
CA LEU A 101 -1.80 -4.57 19.40
C LEU A 101 -3.04 -4.32 20.26
N SER A 102 -3.48 -3.07 20.31
CA SER A 102 -4.76 -2.73 20.93
C SER A 102 -5.93 -3.35 20.15
N ILE A 103 -7.09 -3.52 20.79
CA ILE A 103 -8.29 -4.02 20.10
C ILE A 103 -8.67 -3.14 18.90
N ASP A 104 -8.45 -1.83 19.00
CA ASP A 104 -8.72 -0.88 17.93
C ASP A 104 -7.76 -1.06 16.76
N ASP A 105 -6.47 -1.23 17.04
CA ASP A 105 -5.45 -1.42 16.00
C ASP A 105 -5.59 -2.77 15.31
N THR A 106 -5.94 -3.82 16.05
CA THR A 106 -6.29 -5.12 15.45
C THR A 106 -7.43 -4.98 14.46
N LYS A 107 -8.49 -4.22 14.78
CA LYS A 107 -9.61 -3.99 13.84
C LYS A 107 -9.17 -3.24 12.58
N LYS A 108 -8.27 -2.25 12.71
CA LYS A 108 -7.70 -1.53 11.57
C LYS A 108 -6.94 -2.47 10.63
N VAL A 109 -6.08 -3.32 11.20
CA VAL A 109 -5.29 -4.29 10.43
C VAL A 109 -6.18 -5.33 9.77
N GLU A 110 -7.18 -5.86 10.47
CA GLU A 110 -8.14 -6.81 9.89
C GLU A 110 -8.97 -6.18 8.76
N HIS A 111 -9.41 -4.92 8.90
CA HIS A 111 -10.07 -4.21 7.82
C HIS A 111 -9.19 -4.12 6.56
N MET A 112 -7.91 -3.77 6.72
CA MET A 112 -6.95 -3.74 5.63
C MET A 112 -6.79 -5.11 4.97
N LYS A 113 -6.65 -6.18 5.77
CA LYS A 113 -6.58 -7.56 5.28
C LYS A 113 -7.80 -7.94 4.45
N GLU A 114 -9.01 -7.62 4.92
CA GLU A 114 -10.24 -7.89 4.17
C GLU A 114 -10.25 -7.18 2.81
N VAL A 115 -9.84 -5.91 2.76
CA VAL A 115 -9.78 -5.13 1.52
C VAL A 115 -8.79 -5.74 0.53
N LEU A 116 -7.60 -6.15 1.01
CA LEU A 116 -6.57 -6.79 0.20
C LEU A 116 -6.95 -8.21 -0.22
N HIS A 117 -7.61 -8.98 0.65
CA HIS A 117 -8.09 -10.32 0.32
C HIS A 117 -9.09 -10.31 -0.83
N ARG A 118 -10.03 -9.35 -0.84
CA ARG A 118 -10.95 -9.14 -1.97
C ARG A 118 -10.24 -8.75 -3.27
N ARG A 119 -8.99 -8.30 -3.20
CA ARG A 119 -8.14 -7.94 -4.34
C ARG A 119 -7.17 -9.05 -4.75
N GLY A 120 -7.26 -10.22 -4.11
CA GLY A 120 -6.47 -11.41 -4.47
C GLY A 120 -5.21 -11.64 -3.62
N TYR A 121 -4.92 -10.77 -2.64
CA TYR A 121 -3.77 -10.95 -1.75
C TYR A 121 -4.08 -11.97 -0.64
N ARG A 122 -3.04 -12.67 -0.20
CA ARG A 122 -3.10 -13.63 0.91
C ARG A 122 -2.20 -13.15 2.04
N PHE A 123 -2.38 -13.71 3.24
CA PHE A 123 -1.62 -13.31 4.42
C PHE A 123 -1.03 -14.51 5.14
N HIS A 124 0.20 -14.34 5.64
CA HIS A 124 0.82 -15.22 6.63
C HIS A 124 0.71 -14.62 8.04
#